data_AF-A0A2U1DM05-F1
#
_entry.id   AF-A0A2U1DM05-F1
#
_cell.length_a   1.000
_cell.length_b   1.000
_cell.length_c   1.000
_cell.angle_alpha   90.00
_cell.angle_beta   90.00
_cell.angle_gamma   90.00
#
_symmetry.space_group_name_H-M   'P 1'
#
loop_
_entity.id
_entity.type
_entity.pdbx_description
1 polymer ?
#
loop_
_entity_poly.entity_id
_entity_poly.type
_entity_poly.pdbx_seq_one_letter_code
_entity_poly.pdbx_strand_id
1 'polypeptide(L)'
;MKDTVIVAKRAFIDTTKTVMSGGWTFIPAYIALSLLFSLINSSLGILSMFGGFLAYIVLVLEKSVYARALNDLTLTDKISYRNFSYNFGNYFYNIMNTYFIIYIVKFVVNLFVYNLINLNSEILHYSTLALFITENIIFSPIFETTYVENIGGVSAFRRTIDFMKENWFPWLILNIPYLMMLYVETIFSSKTIGMNIVLKVLMYIVPPLYLIFRGKLYYLLANSNKRKRKFMNEYYKTN
;
A
#
# COMPACT_ATOMS: atom_id res chain seq x y z
N MET A 1 -15.05 8.84 -16.47
CA MET A 1 -15.73 7.54 -16.28
C MET A 1 -15.31 6.47 -17.29
N LYS A 2 -15.37 6.70 -18.62
CA LYS A 2 -14.90 5.68 -19.59
C LYS A 2 -13.42 5.30 -19.41
N ASP A 3 -12.53 6.28 -19.16
CA ASP A 3 -11.09 6.02 -18.89
C ASP A 3 -10.89 5.15 -17.63
N THR A 4 -11.57 5.47 -16.54
CA THR A 4 -11.43 4.76 -15.26
C THR A 4 -11.88 3.31 -15.35
N VAL A 5 -12.99 3.04 -16.05
CA VAL A 5 -13.50 1.67 -16.27
C VAL A 5 -12.51 0.85 -17.10
N ILE A 6 -11.89 1.46 -18.11
CA ILE A 6 -10.92 0.77 -18.96
C ILE A 6 -9.64 0.45 -18.20
N VAL A 7 -9.12 1.42 -17.44
CA VAL A 7 -7.95 1.20 -16.58
C VAL A 7 -8.24 0.12 -15.55
N ALA A 8 -9.43 0.14 -14.92
CA ALA A 8 -9.85 -0.90 -13.98
C ALA A 8 -9.90 -2.28 -14.63
N LYS A 9 -10.54 -2.40 -15.80
CA LYS A 9 -10.65 -3.66 -16.55
C LYS A 9 -9.26 -4.19 -16.91
N ARG A 10 -8.37 -3.34 -17.40
CA ARG A 10 -7.01 -3.73 -17.78
C ARG A 10 -6.18 -4.15 -16.56
N ALA A 11 -6.20 -3.36 -15.49
CA ALA A 11 -5.52 -3.70 -14.24
C ALA A 11 -6.03 -5.04 -13.68
N PHE A 12 -7.34 -5.30 -13.76
CA PHE A 12 -7.93 -6.57 -13.33
C PHE A 12 -7.45 -7.74 -14.19
N ILE A 13 -7.50 -7.60 -15.53
CA ILE A 13 -6.99 -8.63 -16.46
C ILE A 13 -5.51 -8.92 -16.18
N ASP A 14 -4.68 -7.88 -16.08
CA ASP A 14 -3.25 -8.04 -15.81
C ASP A 14 -3.02 -8.72 -14.46
N THR A 15 -3.80 -8.37 -13.42
CA THR A 15 -3.75 -9.02 -12.10
C THR A 15 -4.09 -10.51 -12.20
N THR A 16 -5.21 -10.85 -12.85
CA THR A 16 -5.63 -12.26 -13.01
C THR A 16 -4.58 -13.07 -13.76
N LYS A 17 -4.01 -12.49 -14.82
CA LYS A 17 -2.92 -13.11 -15.58
C LYS A 17 -1.70 -13.35 -14.70
N THR A 18 -1.26 -12.35 -13.94
CA THR A 18 -0.12 -12.48 -13.01
C THR A 18 -0.35 -13.57 -11.97
N VAL A 19 -1.55 -13.63 -11.38
CA VAL A 19 -1.89 -14.67 -10.38
C VAL A 19 -1.84 -16.06 -11.02
N MET A 20 -2.42 -16.22 -12.20
CA MET A 20 -2.44 -17.49 -12.96
C MET A 20 -1.04 -17.92 -13.44
N SER A 21 -0.15 -16.98 -13.76
CA SER A 21 1.21 -17.28 -14.26
C SER A 21 2.23 -17.63 -13.17
N GLY A 22 1.82 -17.73 -11.91
CA GLY A 22 2.68 -18.09 -10.78
C GLY A 22 2.71 -17.06 -9.64
N GLY A 23 2.07 -15.89 -9.83
CA GLY A 23 1.97 -14.87 -8.79
C GLY A 23 1.13 -15.27 -7.57
N TRP A 24 0.35 -16.35 -7.68
CA TRP A 24 -0.39 -16.93 -6.55
C TRP A 24 0.53 -17.29 -5.37
N THR A 25 1.82 -17.58 -5.61
CA THR A 25 2.82 -17.87 -4.57
C THR A 25 3.01 -16.73 -3.57
N PHE A 26 2.69 -15.49 -3.98
CA PHE A 26 2.69 -14.32 -3.09
C PHE A 26 1.63 -14.40 -1.99
N ILE A 27 0.47 -15.02 -2.26
CA ILE A 27 -0.67 -15.03 -1.33
C ILE A 27 -0.32 -15.78 -0.02
N PRO A 28 0.10 -17.06 -0.04
CA PRO A 28 0.47 -17.74 1.19
C PRO A 28 1.71 -17.13 1.84
N ALA A 29 2.68 -16.62 1.05
CA ALA A 29 3.85 -15.94 1.59
C ALA A 29 3.49 -14.65 2.35
N TYR A 30 2.58 -13.84 1.79
CA TYR A 30 2.05 -12.65 2.43
C TYR A 30 1.36 -12.98 3.74
N ILE A 31 0.46 -13.98 3.74
CA ILE A 31 -0.27 -14.41 4.94
C ILE A 31 0.72 -14.86 6.02
N ALA A 32 1.65 -15.76 5.69
CA ALA A 32 2.66 -16.25 6.64
C ALA A 32 3.52 -15.12 7.21
N LEU A 33 4.02 -14.22 6.36
CA LEU A 33 4.81 -13.08 6.78
C LEU A 33 3.99 -12.12 7.67
N SER A 34 2.76 -11.80 7.28
CA SER A 34 1.90 -10.90 8.05
C SER A 34 1.60 -11.45 9.46
N LEU A 35 1.40 -12.76 9.59
CA LEU A 35 1.24 -13.42 10.89
C LEU A 35 2.52 -13.38 11.71
N LEU A 36 3.68 -13.68 11.10
CA LEU A 36 4.98 -13.59 11.76
C LEU A 36 5.26 -12.17 12.27
N PHE A 37 5.05 -11.16 11.43
CA PHE A 37 5.25 -9.77 11.79
C PHE A 37 4.26 -9.28 12.86
N SER A 38 3.01 -9.75 12.82
CA SER A 38 2.01 -9.48 13.86
C SER A 38 2.43 -10.05 15.23
N LEU A 39 2.97 -11.28 15.27
CA LEU A 39 3.50 -11.89 16.49
C LEU A 39 4.70 -11.12 17.03
N ILE A 40 5.64 -10.72 16.16
CA ILE A 40 6.79 -9.90 16.54
C ILE A 40 6.30 -8.56 17.13
N ASN A 41 5.42 -7.84 16.43
CA ASN A 41 4.91 -6.55 16.91
C ASN A 41 4.15 -6.68 18.25
N SER A 42 3.39 -7.76 18.45
CA SER A 42 2.69 -8.02 19.72
C SER A 42 3.66 -8.20 20.88
N SER A 43 4.79 -8.88 20.66
CA SER A 43 5.84 -9.05 21.68
C SER A 43 6.64 -7.78 21.94
N LEU A 44 6.84 -6.93 20.92
CA LEU A 44 7.53 -5.64 21.08
C LEU A 44 6.74 -4.64 21.91
N GLY A 45 5.41 -4.74 21.98
CA GLY A 45 4.58 -3.90 22.85
C GLY A 45 4.97 -3.97 24.33
N ILE A 46 5.56 -5.09 24.76
CA ILE A 46 6.07 -5.30 26.13
C ILE A 46 7.25 -4.34 26.45
N LEU A 47 8.01 -3.94 25.43
CA LEU A 47 9.22 -3.13 25.57
C LEU A 47 8.95 -1.61 25.61
N SER A 48 7.67 -1.19 25.72
CA SER A 48 7.26 0.22 25.80
C SER A 48 7.82 1.09 24.65
N MET A 49 8.46 2.23 24.94
CA MET A 49 8.98 3.16 23.93
C MET A 49 10.04 2.55 23.01
N PHE A 50 10.95 1.73 23.56
CA PHE A 50 11.94 1.00 22.75
C PHE A 50 11.28 -0.01 21.80
N GLY A 51 10.18 -0.61 22.26
CA GLY A 51 9.32 -1.46 21.43
C GLY A 51 8.77 -0.75 20.21
N GLY A 52 8.39 0.53 20.34
CA GLY A 52 7.88 1.33 19.22
C GLY A 52 8.90 1.58 18.11
N PHE A 53 10.16 1.86 18.47
CA PHE A 53 11.24 2.01 17.47
C PHE A 53 11.56 0.70 16.77
N LEU A 54 11.63 -0.42 17.50
CA LEU A 54 11.83 -1.74 16.91
C LEU A 54 10.66 -2.13 16.01
N ALA A 55 9.41 -1.87 16.43
CA ALA A 55 8.22 -2.13 15.64
C ALA A 55 8.24 -1.36 14.31
N TYR A 56 8.78 -0.14 14.31
CA TYR A 56 9.01 0.62 13.09
C TYR A 56 10.03 -0.06 12.15
N ILE A 57 11.16 -0.54 12.66
CA ILE A 57 12.14 -1.28 11.85
C ILE A 57 11.50 -2.54 11.26
N VAL A 58 10.73 -3.27 12.07
CA VAL A 58 9.99 -4.46 11.66
C VAL A 58 9.00 -4.14 10.54
N LEU A 59 8.25 -3.04 10.65
CA LEU A 59 7.35 -2.56 9.59
C LEU A 59 8.11 -2.26 8.29
N VAL A 60 9.28 -1.62 8.36
CA VAL A 60 10.08 -1.34 7.16
C VAL A 60 10.59 -2.63 6.53
N LEU A 61 11.04 -3.60 7.34
CA LEU A 61 11.45 -4.92 6.85
C LEU A 61 10.32 -5.63 6.13
N GLU A 62 9.13 -5.69 6.75
CA GLU A 62 7.92 -6.26 6.18
C GLU A 62 7.59 -5.62 4.81
N LYS A 63 7.51 -4.29 4.77
CA LYS A 63 7.24 -3.54 3.54
C LYS A 63 8.29 -3.79 2.46
N SER A 64 9.55 -4.00 2.84
CA SER A 64 10.65 -4.26 1.91
C SER A 64 10.56 -5.64 1.26
N VAL A 65 10.17 -6.66 2.03
CA VAL A 65 9.88 -7.99 1.48
C VAL A 65 8.71 -7.91 0.50
N TYR A 66 7.64 -7.20 0.86
CA TYR A 66 6.49 -7.01 -0.02
C TYR A 66 6.83 -6.22 -1.28
N ALA A 67 7.56 -5.12 -1.16
CA ALA A 67 7.99 -4.29 -2.28
C ALA A 67 8.81 -5.09 -3.31
N ARG A 68 9.74 -5.93 -2.83
CA ARG A 68 10.54 -6.79 -3.70
C ARG A 68 9.67 -7.73 -4.53
N ALA A 69 8.75 -8.44 -3.88
CA ALA A 69 7.86 -9.39 -4.53
C ALA A 69 6.86 -8.68 -5.46
N LEU A 70 6.26 -7.58 -5.01
CA LEU A 70 5.29 -6.82 -5.78
C LEU A 70 5.91 -6.14 -7.01
N ASN A 71 7.15 -5.66 -6.93
CA ASN A 71 7.85 -5.13 -8.10
C ASN A 71 7.98 -6.20 -9.20
N ASP A 72 8.46 -7.40 -8.83
CA ASP A 72 8.61 -8.52 -9.75
C ASP A 72 7.28 -8.93 -10.38
N LEU A 73 6.22 -9.04 -9.57
CA LEU A 73 4.88 -9.36 -10.04
C LEU A 73 4.33 -8.28 -10.96
N THR A 74 4.59 -7.01 -10.65
CA THR A 74 4.13 -5.87 -11.44
C THR A 74 4.82 -5.81 -12.80
N LEU A 75 6.12 -6.08 -12.87
CA LEU A 75 6.92 -5.94 -14.10
C LEU A 75 6.98 -7.22 -14.95
N THR A 76 7.06 -8.40 -14.32
CA THR A 76 7.40 -9.67 -15.00
C THR A 76 6.38 -10.80 -14.80
N ASP A 77 5.29 -10.53 -14.08
CA ASP A 77 4.21 -11.49 -13.76
C ASP A 77 4.65 -12.70 -12.89
N LYS A 78 5.91 -12.76 -12.44
CA LYS A 78 6.49 -13.86 -11.66
C LYS A 78 7.46 -13.34 -10.60
N ILE A 79 7.55 -14.02 -9.47
CA ILE A 79 8.54 -13.71 -8.42
C ILE A 79 9.90 -14.30 -8.81
N SER A 80 10.94 -13.46 -8.84
CA SER A 80 12.32 -13.89 -9.08
C SER A 80 13.11 -13.96 -7.78
N TYR A 81 13.62 -15.16 -7.49
CA TYR A 81 14.52 -15.40 -6.36
C TYR A 81 15.98 -15.02 -6.66
N ARG A 82 16.29 -14.70 -7.93
CA ARG A 82 17.64 -14.34 -8.35
C ARG A 82 18.03 -13.01 -7.71
N ASN A 83 19.22 -12.97 -7.10
CA ASN A 83 19.77 -11.78 -6.44
C ASN A 83 18.83 -11.18 -5.38
N PHE A 84 18.11 -12.03 -4.64
CA PHE A 84 17.13 -11.57 -3.65
C PHE A 84 17.73 -10.59 -2.65
N SER A 85 18.89 -10.91 -2.06
CA SER A 85 19.54 -10.06 -1.04
C SER A 85 19.93 -8.68 -1.59
N TYR A 86 20.56 -8.64 -2.77
CA TYR A 86 20.97 -7.38 -3.39
C TYR A 86 19.78 -6.47 -3.71
N ASN A 87 18.72 -7.04 -4.30
CA ASN A 87 17.51 -6.29 -4.63
C ASN A 87 16.75 -5.88 -3.36
N PHE A 88 16.70 -6.73 -2.34
CA PHE A 88 16.08 -6.44 -1.05
C PHE A 88 16.75 -5.24 -0.36
N GLY A 89 18.08 -5.19 -0.30
CA GLY A 89 18.80 -4.09 0.34
C GLY A 89 18.45 -2.73 -0.26
N ASN A 90 18.26 -2.67 -1.58
CA ASN A 90 17.85 -1.45 -2.26
C ASN A 90 16.40 -1.04 -1.92
N TYR A 91 15.45 -1.98 -1.90
CA TYR A 91 14.08 -1.69 -1.44
C TYR A 91 14.05 -1.27 0.04
N PHE A 92 14.83 -1.93 0.88
CA PHE A 92 14.98 -1.60 2.29
C PHE A 92 15.47 -0.17 2.47
N TYR A 93 16.52 0.23 1.76
CA TYR A 93 17.02 1.61 1.80
C TYR A 93 15.95 2.63 1.38
N ASN A 94 15.29 2.39 0.24
CA ASN A 94 14.29 3.32 -0.29
C ASN A 94 13.06 3.44 0.61
N ILE A 95 12.56 2.32 1.14
CA ILE A 95 11.40 2.29 2.04
C ILE A 95 11.78 2.88 3.39
N MET A 96 12.95 2.53 3.95
CA MET A 96 13.44 3.11 5.20
C MET A 96 13.46 4.62 5.11
N ASN A 97 14.11 5.19 4.09
CA ASN A 97 14.19 6.64 3.93
C ASN A 97 12.82 7.31 3.77
N THR A 98 11.90 6.69 3.03
CA THR A 98 10.56 7.25 2.77
C THR A 98 9.68 7.19 4.01
N TYR A 99 9.59 6.01 4.62
CA TYR A 99 8.75 5.79 5.81
C TYR A 99 9.33 6.48 7.04
N PHE A 100 10.63 6.76 7.07
CA PHE A 100 11.23 7.49 8.19
C PHE A 100 10.79 8.95 8.19
N ILE A 101 10.61 9.55 7.01
CA ILE A 101 10.00 10.87 6.89
C ILE A 101 8.55 10.83 7.38
N ILE A 102 7.76 9.82 6.99
CA ILE A 102 6.38 9.65 7.49
C ILE A 102 6.37 9.52 9.02
N TYR A 103 7.29 8.72 9.57
CA TYR A 103 7.44 8.52 11.01
C TYR A 103 7.78 9.82 11.73
N ILE A 104 8.76 10.59 11.25
CA ILE A 104 9.12 11.90 11.82
C ILE A 104 7.92 12.85 11.77
N VAL A 105 7.21 12.95 10.64
CA VAL A 105 6.03 13.82 10.53
C VAL A 105 4.97 13.42 11.55
N LYS A 106 4.67 12.12 11.68
CA LYS A 106 3.73 11.61 12.68
C LYS A 106 4.20 11.90 14.10
N PHE A 107 5.48 11.69 14.39
CA PHE A 107 6.07 11.96 15.70
C PHE A 107 5.96 13.44 16.07
N VAL A 108 6.35 14.33 15.16
CA VAL A 108 6.27 15.78 15.35
C VAL A 108 4.83 16.23 15.54
N VAL A 109 3.91 15.79 14.68
CA VAL A 109 2.49 16.11 14.83
C VAL A 109 1.98 15.61 16.17
N ASN A 110 2.27 14.37 16.56
CA ASN A 110 1.85 13.83 17.85
C ASN A 110 2.46 14.60 19.02
N LEU A 111 3.72 15.03 18.96
CA LEU A 111 4.32 15.87 20.01
C LEU A 111 3.58 17.19 20.17
N PHE A 112 3.29 17.89 19.07
CA PHE A 112 2.58 19.16 19.12
C PHE A 112 1.12 18.98 19.54
N VAL A 113 0.44 17.99 18.97
CA VAL A 113 -0.95 17.63 19.28
C VAL A 113 -1.05 17.25 20.74
N TYR A 114 -0.28 16.28 21.22
CA TYR A 114 -0.41 15.79 22.61
C TYR A 114 -0.02 16.84 23.65
N ASN A 115 1.02 17.65 23.40
CA ASN A 115 1.46 18.67 24.37
C ASN A 115 0.63 19.96 24.34
N LEU A 116 0.05 20.37 23.21
CA LEU A 116 -0.84 21.54 23.14
C LEU A 116 -2.27 21.22 23.60
N ILE A 117 -2.68 19.94 23.59
CA ILE A 117 -4.10 19.52 23.65
C ILE A 117 -4.52 18.85 24.98
N ASN A 118 -3.75 19.02 26.06
CA ASN A 118 -4.36 18.88 27.40
C ASN A 118 -5.47 19.93 27.68
N LEU A 119 -5.86 20.74 26.68
CA LEU A 119 -6.77 21.88 26.80
C LEU A 119 -8.04 21.80 25.93
N ASN A 120 -8.13 20.98 24.85
CA ASN A 120 -9.35 20.97 24.01
C ASN A 120 -9.54 19.73 23.10
N SER A 121 -10.60 18.94 23.32
CA SER A 121 -10.87 17.67 22.59
C SER A 121 -11.10 17.82 21.08
N GLU A 122 -11.51 18.99 20.60
CA GLU A 122 -11.78 19.20 19.17
C GLU A 122 -10.51 19.32 18.32
N ILE A 123 -9.45 19.92 18.86
CA ILE A 123 -8.16 20.08 18.14
C ILE A 123 -7.52 18.71 17.90
N LEU A 124 -7.70 17.77 18.84
CA LEU A 124 -7.25 16.38 18.68
C LEU A 124 -8.00 15.71 17.53
N HIS A 125 -9.29 15.95 17.41
CA HIS A 125 -10.11 15.38 16.34
C HIS A 125 -9.69 15.91 14.95
N TYR A 126 -9.48 17.22 14.80
CA TYR A 126 -9.06 17.79 13.52
C TYR A 126 -7.66 17.36 13.10
N SER A 127 -6.71 17.27 14.03
CA SER A 127 -5.34 16.83 13.73
C SER A 127 -5.27 15.35 13.34
N THR A 128 -6.02 14.49 14.01
CA THR A 128 -6.12 13.07 13.63
C THR A 128 -6.79 12.88 12.26
N LEU A 129 -7.84 13.65 11.95
CA LEU A 129 -8.43 13.68 10.62
C LEU A 129 -7.45 14.15 9.54
N ALA A 130 -6.67 15.20 9.81
CA ALA A 130 -5.68 15.72 8.86
C ALA A 130 -4.59 14.69 8.55
N LEU A 131 -4.08 13.98 9.57
CA LEU A 131 -3.14 12.87 9.39
C LEU A 131 -3.76 11.74 8.55
N PHE A 132 -5.00 11.37 8.85
CA PHE A 132 -5.71 10.33 8.11
C PHE A 132 -5.83 10.67 6.62
N ILE A 133 -6.28 11.89 6.29
CA ILE A 133 -6.38 12.38 4.91
C ILE A 133 -5.01 12.38 4.22
N THR A 134 -4.00 12.88 4.91
CA THR A 134 -2.65 13.00 4.34
C THR A 134 -2.07 11.64 3.99
N GLU A 135 -2.18 10.66 4.88
CA GLU A 135 -1.61 9.32 4.65
C GLU A 135 -2.46 8.47 3.71
N ASN A 136 -3.77 8.39 3.94
CA ASN A 136 -4.65 7.43 3.25
C ASN A 136 -5.25 7.97 1.96
N ILE A 137 -5.18 9.28 1.71
CA ILE A 137 -5.70 9.89 0.48
C ILE A 137 -4.54 10.44 -0.34
N ILE A 138 -3.80 11.42 0.20
CA ILE A 138 -2.76 12.15 -0.56
C ILE A 138 -1.56 11.25 -0.83
N PHE A 139 -1.01 10.59 0.20
CA PHE A 139 0.16 9.72 0.07
C PHE A 139 -0.20 8.24 -0.06
N SER A 140 -1.45 7.92 -0.37
CA SER A 140 -1.89 6.55 -0.60
C SER A 140 -1.07 5.75 -1.64
N PRO A 141 -0.50 6.35 -2.72
CA PRO A 141 0.38 5.64 -3.68
C PRO A 141 1.85 5.62 -3.27
N ILE A 142 2.24 6.11 -2.09
CA ILE A 142 3.66 6.28 -1.76
C ILE A 142 4.41 4.96 -1.75
N PHE A 143 3.78 3.89 -1.28
CA PHE A 143 4.35 2.56 -1.30
C PHE A 143 4.63 2.09 -2.74
N GLU A 144 3.62 2.18 -3.62
CA GLU A 144 3.76 1.85 -5.04
C GLU A 144 4.81 2.72 -5.73
N THR A 145 4.87 4.00 -5.40
CA THR A 145 5.90 4.91 -5.90
C THR A 145 7.30 4.40 -5.53
N THR A 146 7.49 3.97 -4.28
CA THR A 146 8.80 3.51 -3.82
C THR A 146 9.26 2.21 -4.47
N TYR A 147 8.36 1.23 -4.63
CA TYR A 147 8.78 -0.08 -5.15
C TYR A 147 8.67 -0.21 -6.66
N VAL A 148 7.73 0.47 -7.33
CA VAL A 148 7.58 0.40 -8.79
C VAL A 148 8.64 1.25 -9.47
N GLU A 149 8.85 2.47 -9.00
CA GLU A 149 9.81 3.41 -9.60
C GLU A 149 11.20 3.35 -8.94
N ASN A 150 11.35 2.56 -7.87
CA ASN A 150 12.61 2.31 -7.17
C ASN A 150 13.30 3.61 -6.67
N ILE A 151 12.51 4.51 -6.10
CA ILE A 151 12.94 5.78 -5.53
C ILE A 151 12.57 5.88 -4.06
N GLY A 152 13.38 6.53 -3.24
CA GLY A 152 13.16 6.68 -1.80
C GLY A 152 13.18 8.13 -1.33
N GLY A 153 12.92 8.34 -0.03
CA GLY A 153 13.04 9.63 0.64
C GLY A 153 12.14 10.71 0.02
N VAL A 154 12.64 11.96 -0.03
CA VAL A 154 11.88 13.13 -0.51
C VAL A 154 11.47 12.99 -1.99
N SER A 155 12.28 12.34 -2.82
CA SER A 155 11.93 12.06 -4.22
C SER A 155 10.66 11.25 -4.36
N ALA A 156 10.44 10.27 -3.48
CA ALA A 156 9.21 9.48 -3.48
C ALA A 156 7.98 10.36 -3.21
N PHE A 157 8.04 11.26 -2.22
CA PHE A 157 6.95 12.21 -1.93
C PHE A 157 6.64 13.11 -3.12
N ARG A 158 7.67 13.70 -3.74
CA ARG A 158 7.51 14.56 -4.91
C ARG A 158 6.80 13.82 -6.04
N ARG A 159 7.26 12.60 -6.31
CA ARG A 159 6.69 11.77 -7.37
C ARG A 159 5.26 11.34 -7.06
N THR A 160 4.96 10.97 -5.82
CA THR A 160 3.59 10.64 -5.38
C THR A 160 2.64 11.82 -5.57
N ILE A 161 3.07 13.03 -5.25
CA ILE A 161 2.28 14.26 -5.49
C ILE A 161 2.00 14.44 -6.99
N ASP A 162 3.03 14.31 -7.84
CA ASP A 162 2.86 14.46 -9.28
C ASP A 162 1.94 13.38 -9.87
N PHE A 163 2.06 12.13 -9.41
CA PHE A 163 1.14 11.06 -9.75
C PHE A 163 -0.30 11.40 -9.38
N MET A 164 -0.52 11.89 -8.16
CA MET A 164 -1.87 12.24 -7.68
C MET A 164 -2.47 13.41 -8.45
N LYS A 165 -1.69 14.45 -8.79
CA LYS A 165 -2.19 15.56 -9.64
C LYS A 165 -2.79 15.05 -10.95
N GLU A 166 -2.17 14.05 -11.57
CA GLU A 166 -2.62 13.51 -12.86
C GLU A 166 -3.73 12.47 -12.72
N ASN A 167 -3.69 11.65 -11.67
CA ASN A 167 -4.46 10.41 -11.55
C ASN A 167 -5.31 10.27 -10.27
N TRP A 168 -5.53 11.33 -9.49
CA TRP A 168 -6.29 11.26 -8.22
C TRP A 168 -7.65 10.56 -8.38
N PHE A 169 -8.41 10.86 -9.43
CA PHE A 169 -9.76 10.31 -9.62
C PHE A 169 -9.75 8.79 -9.88
N PRO A 170 -9.09 8.25 -10.91
CA PRO A 170 -9.00 6.80 -11.12
C PRO A 170 -8.35 6.08 -9.94
N TRP A 171 -7.34 6.70 -9.31
CA TRP A 171 -6.66 6.09 -8.17
C TRP A 171 -7.61 5.94 -6.97
N LEU A 172 -8.19 7.04 -6.48
CA LEU A 172 -9.02 7.00 -5.28
C LEU A 172 -10.27 6.13 -5.48
N ILE A 173 -10.97 6.26 -6.60
CA ILE A 173 -12.22 5.50 -6.82
C ILE A 173 -11.99 3.99 -6.82
N LEU A 174 -10.87 3.52 -7.37
CA LEU A 174 -10.52 2.11 -7.40
C LEU A 174 -9.94 1.62 -6.06
N ASN A 175 -9.54 2.53 -5.18
CA ASN A 175 -9.11 2.20 -3.82
C ASN A 175 -10.26 2.15 -2.80
N ILE A 176 -11.43 2.74 -3.09
CA ILE A 176 -12.59 2.73 -2.18
C ILE A 176 -12.98 1.33 -1.69
N PRO A 177 -13.13 0.30 -2.56
CA PRO A 177 -13.55 -1.03 -2.10
C PRO A 177 -12.59 -1.64 -1.08
N TYR A 178 -11.29 -1.38 -1.22
CA TYR A 178 -10.29 -1.86 -0.28
C TYR A 178 -10.31 -1.09 1.04
N LEU A 179 -10.47 0.23 1.01
CA LEU A 179 -10.64 1.03 2.22
C LEU A 179 -11.88 0.58 3.00
N MET A 180 -12.98 0.27 2.30
CA MET A 180 -14.18 -0.31 2.90
C MET A 180 -13.89 -1.68 3.53
N MET A 181 -13.11 -2.53 2.86
CA MET A 181 -12.74 -3.84 3.40
C MET A 181 -11.90 -3.73 4.69
N LEU A 182 -10.91 -2.83 4.74
CA LEU A 182 -10.11 -2.59 5.94
C LEU A 182 -10.96 -2.06 7.10
N TYR A 183 -11.93 -1.18 6.79
CA TYR A 183 -12.87 -0.68 7.80
C TYR A 183 -13.74 -1.80 8.37
N VAL A 184 -14.26 -2.68 7.50
CA VAL A 184 -15.00 -3.89 7.89
C VAL A 184 -14.11 -4.77 8.78
N GLU A 185 -12.87 -5.07 8.38
CA GLU A 185 -11.92 -5.84 9.19
C GLU A 185 -11.74 -5.25 10.60
N THR A 186 -11.60 -3.93 10.71
CA THR A 186 -11.45 -3.23 12.01
C THR A 186 -12.67 -3.39 12.91
N ILE A 187 -13.88 -3.33 12.33
CA ILE A 187 -15.13 -3.54 13.10
C ILE A 187 -15.26 -4.99 13.55
N PHE A 188 -14.97 -5.95 12.67
CA PHE A 188 -15.22 -7.36 12.92
C PHE A 188 -14.11 -8.07 13.71
N SER A 189 -12.87 -7.57 13.68
CA SER A 189 -11.75 -8.08 14.50
C SER A 189 -12.03 -7.94 16.01
N SER A 190 -12.82 -6.93 16.40
CA SER A 190 -13.28 -6.75 17.78
C SER A 190 -14.38 -7.74 18.22
N LYS A 191 -15.00 -8.48 17.29
CA LYS A 191 -16.12 -9.43 17.53
C LYS A 191 -15.82 -10.84 16.96
N THR A 192 -14.59 -11.32 17.18
CA THR A 192 -14.01 -12.53 16.57
C THR A 192 -14.73 -13.86 16.86
N ILE A 193 -15.56 -13.93 17.90
CA ILE A 193 -16.15 -15.19 18.40
C ILE A 193 -17.36 -15.66 17.55
N GLY A 194 -17.97 -14.81 16.71
CA GLY A 194 -19.18 -15.19 15.93
C GLY A 194 -19.02 -15.14 14.40
N MET A 195 -17.83 -14.84 13.88
CA MET A 195 -17.67 -14.52 12.47
C MET A 195 -17.58 -15.78 11.58
N ASN A 196 -18.36 -15.78 10.49
CA ASN A 196 -18.40 -16.85 9.50
C ASN A 196 -16.99 -17.16 8.97
N ILE A 197 -16.63 -18.45 8.92
CA ILE A 197 -15.32 -18.93 8.45
C ILE A 197 -14.99 -18.42 7.04
N VAL A 198 -16.00 -18.29 6.17
CA VAL A 198 -15.83 -17.77 4.81
C VAL A 198 -15.35 -16.32 4.82
N LEU A 199 -15.93 -15.47 5.69
CA LEU A 199 -15.51 -14.08 5.83
C LEU A 199 -14.10 -13.98 6.40
N LYS A 200 -13.72 -14.86 7.34
CA LYS A 200 -12.37 -14.91 7.89
C LYS A 200 -11.34 -15.24 6.80
N VAL A 201 -11.61 -16.26 5.98
CA VAL A 201 -10.72 -16.65 4.88
C VAL A 201 -10.59 -15.52 3.85
N LEU A 202 -11.69 -14.86 3.48
CA LEU A 202 -11.66 -13.73 2.55
C LEU A 202 -10.78 -12.57 3.06
N MET A 203 -10.82 -12.26 4.35
CA MET A 203 -9.99 -11.21 4.94
C MET A 203 -8.48 -11.49 4.81
N TYR A 204 -8.04 -12.75 4.74
CA TYR A 204 -6.63 -13.07 4.53
C TYR A 204 -6.24 -13.15 3.04
N ILE A 205 -7.16 -13.55 2.16
CA ILE A 205 -6.87 -13.77 0.73
C ILE A 205 -7.01 -12.48 -0.09
N VAL A 206 -7.98 -11.63 0.22
CA VAL A 206 -8.25 -10.41 -0.57
C VAL A 206 -7.13 -9.37 -0.47
N PRO A 207 -6.52 -9.08 0.70
CA PRO A 207 -5.43 -8.10 0.78
C PRO A 207 -4.24 -8.37 -0.15
N PRO A 208 -3.64 -9.58 -0.21
CA PRO A 208 -2.51 -9.82 -1.12
C PRO A 208 -2.92 -9.74 -2.60
N LEU A 209 -4.13 -10.20 -2.96
CA LEU A 209 -4.66 -10.02 -4.32
C LEU A 209 -4.81 -8.54 -4.67
N TYR A 210 -5.28 -7.75 -3.71
CA TYR A 210 -5.44 -6.32 -3.86
C TYR A 210 -4.10 -5.59 -3.99
N LEU A 211 -3.05 -6.00 -3.26
CA LEU A 211 -1.71 -5.43 -3.41
C LEU A 211 -1.14 -5.66 -4.81
N ILE A 212 -1.34 -6.84 -5.39
CA ILE A 212 -0.96 -7.11 -6.80
C ILE A 212 -1.75 -6.19 -7.73
N PHE A 213 -3.06 -6.07 -7.52
CA PHE A 213 -3.92 -5.17 -8.30
C PHE A 213 -3.46 -3.71 -8.23
N ARG A 214 -3.13 -3.21 -7.03
CA ARG A 214 -2.60 -1.84 -6.86
C ARG A 214 -1.31 -1.63 -7.62
N GLY A 215 -0.39 -2.60 -7.59
CA GLY A 215 0.87 -2.50 -8.33
C GLY A 215 0.66 -2.36 -9.83
N LYS A 216 -0.19 -3.23 -10.40
CA LYS A 216 -0.57 -3.14 -11.83
C LYS A 216 -1.30 -1.84 -12.14
N LEU A 217 -2.24 -1.43 -11.28
CA LEU A 217 -2.98 -0.18 -11.44
C LEU A 217 -2.05 1.03 -11.43
N TYR A 218 -1.15 1.11 -10.45
CA TYR A 218 -0.16 2.18 -10.35
C TYR A 218 0.74 2.21 -11.58
N TYR A 219 1.30 1.06 -11.97
CA TYR A 219 2.17 0.94 -13.15
C TYR A 219 1.48 1.40 -14.45
N LEU A 220 0.21 1.03 -14.65
CA LEU A 220 -0.58 1.47 -15.79
C LEU A 220 -0.82 2.99 -15.77
N LEU A 221 -1.16 3.55 -14.61
CA LEU A 221 -1.44 4.98 -14.46
C LEU A 221 -0.17 5.84 -14.57
N ALA A 222 0.95 5.39 -14.02
CA ALA A 222 2.23 6.09 -14.02
C ALA A 222 2.88 6.13 -15.41
N ASN A 223 2.69 5.10 -16.23
CA ASN A 223 3.27 5.00 -17.58
C ASN A 223 2.33 5.47 -18.71
N SER A 224 1.13 5.98 -18.39
CA SER A 224 0.18 6.44 -19.39
C SER A 224 -0.45 7.78 -19.04
N ASN A 225 -0.34 8.75 -19.95
CA ASN A 225 -1.06 10.01 -19.83
C ASN A 225 -2.52 9.82 -20.29
N LYS A 226 -3.46 10.58 -19.71
CA LYS A 226 -4.90 10.56 -20.09
C LYS A 226 -5.12 10.64 -21.61
N ARG A 227 -4.32 11.46 -22.31
CA ARG A 227 -4.39 11.62 -23.78
C ARG A 227 -3.95 10.34 -24.52
N LYS A 228 -2.88 9.69 -24.06
CA LYS A 228 -2.37 8.42 -24.61
C LYS A 228 -3.37 7.29 -24.40
N ARG A 229 -4.01 7.22 -23.22
CA ARG A 229 -5.08 6.24 -22.93
C ARG A 229 -6.28 6.43 -23.84
N LYS A 230 -6.73 7.67 -24.06
CA LYS A 230 -7.83 7.99 -24.96
C LYS A 230 -7.51 7.58 -26.41
N PHE A 231 -6.30 7.84 -26.89
CA PHE A 231 -5.86 7.48 -28.25
C PHE A 231 -5.80 5.96 -28.46
N MET A 232 -5.18 5.21 -27.53
CA MET A 232 -5.15 3.75 -27.60
C MET A 232 -6.58 3.15 -27.62
N ASN A 233 -7.50 3.74 -26.85
CA ASN A 233 -8.89 3.30 -26.80
C ASN A 233 -9.68 3.58 -28.09
N GLU A 234 -9.37 4.67 -28.80
CA GLU A 234 -9.97 4.95 -30.10
C GLU A 234 -9.50 3.91 -31.13
N TYR A 235 -8.23 3.50 -31.09
CA TYR A 235 -7.65 2.48 -31.96
C TYR A 235 -8.25 1.07 -31.76
N TYR A 236 -8.55 0.67 -30.52
CA TYR A 236 -9.19 -0.62 -30.21
C TYR A 236 -10.69 -0.65 -30.53
N LYS A 237 -11.31 0.48 -30.85
CA LYS A 237 -12.73 0.55 -31.25
C LYS A 237 -12.93 0.55 -32.77
N THR A 238 -11.87 0.78 -33.53
CA THR A 238 -11.87 0.81 -35.00
C THR A 238 -11.49 -0.52 -35.64
N ASN A 239 -11.17 -1.54 -34.83
CA ASN A 239 -10.99 -2.94 -35.22
C ASN A 239 -12.05 -3.79 -34.53
#